data_AF-A0A2A6BZ16-F1
#
_entry.id   AF-A0A2A6BZ16-F1
#
_cell.length_a   1.000
_cell.length_b   1.000
_cell.length_c   1.000
_cell.angle_alpha   90.00
_cell.angle_beta   90.00
_cell.angle_gamma   90.00
#
_symmetry.space_group_name_H-M   'P 1'
#
loop_
_entity.id
_entity.type
_entity.pdbx_description
1 polymer ?
#
loop_
_entity_poly.entity_id
_entity_poly.type
_entity_poly.pdbx_seq_one_letter_code
_entity_poly.pdbx_strand_id
1 'polypeptide(L)'
;MNDGKPTVVEYSELGDLAKRSLADGRLEYRAGNIANHLFTLDFLKSFITPDFHLPYHRAEKKIPYVNENGEVMKPTSPNGIKLEQFIFDVFEKSKNFYIMEVEREEEFSPLKNPDSAGTDCFSTCRGDTYNLHSGWLSALGAKIEEGIKIRIKPSRSYDGENLDEFKDREIKNDQLIS
;
A
#
# COMPACT_ATOMS: atom_id res chain seq x y z
N MET A 1 -11.49 5.75 15.11
CA MET A 1 -12.72 5.05 15.56
C MET A 1 -13.90 5.98 15.35
N ASN A 2 -15.06 5.46 14.96
CA ASN A 2 -16.32 6.18 14.87
C ASN A 2 -17.30 5.55 15.89
N ASP A 3 -17.78 6.33 16.86
CA ASP A 3 -18.60 5.84 17.99
C ASP A 3 -18.04 4.58 18.69
N GLY A 4 -16.73 4.56 18.91
CA GLY A 4 -16.03 3.44 19.55
C GLY A 4 -15.82 2.20 18.65
N LYS A 5 -16.22 2.26 17.38
CA LYS A 5 -15.99 1.20 16.40
C LYS A 5 -14.76 1.51 15.53
N PRO A 6 -13.96 0.50 15.16
CA PRO A 6 -12.87 0.70 14.21
C PRO A 6 -13.43 1.00 12.82
N THR A 7 -12.87 2.00 12.16
CA THR A 7 -13.29 2.49 10.85
C THR A 7 -12.08 3.04 10.12
N VAL A 8 -12.03 2.84 8.81
CA VAL A 8 -11.08 3.50 7.92
C VAL A 8 -11.82 4.65 7.24
N VAL A 9 -11.19 5.82 7.23
CA VAL A 9 -11.70 6.99 6.52
C VAL A 9 -10.80 7.20 5.31
N GLU A 10 -11.39 7.29 4.13
CA GLU A 10 -10.62 7.49 2.90
C GLU A 10 -9.99 8.89 2.88
N TYR A 11 -8.84 9.01 2.21
CA TYR A 11 -8.09 10.26 2.22
C TYR A 11 -8.86 11.43 1.56
N SER A 12 -9.76 11.13 0.62
CA SER A 12 -10.66 12.12 0.02
C SER A 12 -11.71 12.66 0.99
N GLU A 13 -11.92 12.01 2.13
CA GLU A 13 -12.94 12.33 3.12
C GLU A 13 -12.36 12.96 4.41
N LEU A 14 -11.03 12.88 4.60
CA LEU A 14 -10.36 13.40 5.79
C LEU A 14 -10.37 14.94 5.90
N GLY A 15 -10.36 15.67 4.78
CA GLY A 15 -10.31 17.13 4.76
C GLY A 15 -9.16 17.69 5.61
N ASP A 16 -9.45 18.69 6.46
CA ASP A 16 -8.46 19.34 7.32
C ASP A 16 -7.89 18.43 8.42
N LEU A 17 -8.57 17.32 8.75
CA LEU A 17 -8.10 16.36 9.76
C LEU A 17 -6.78 15.70 9.35
N ALA A 18 -6.51 15.60 8.05
CA ALA A 18 -5.28 15.02 7.51
C ALA A 18 -4.00 15.76 7.96
N LYS A 19 -4.12 17.04 8.38
CA LYS A 19 -2.99 17.88 8.79
C LYS A 19 -2.91 18.08 10.30
N ARG A 20 -3.82 17.47 11.08
CA ARG A 20 -3.87 17.67 12.52
C ARG A 20 -2.73 16.90 13.18
N SER A 21 -1.96 17.60 14.01
CA SER A 21 -0.80 17.05 14.72
C SER A 21 -0.98 17.08 16.23
N LEU A 22 -0.36 16.12 16.89
CA LEU A 22 -0.18 16.07 18.33
C LEU A 22 0.91 17.06 18.78
N ALA A 23 1.03 17.27 20.08
CA ALA A 23 2.02 18.19 20.66
C ALA A 23 3.48 17.81 20.34
N ASP A 24 3.75 16.53 20.05
CA ASP A 24 5.08 16.03 19.67
C ASP A 24 5.37 16.13 18.16
N GLY A 25 4.46 16.71 17.37
CA GLY A 25 4.60 16.90 15.93
C GLY A 25 4.11 15.73 15.07
N ARG A 26 3.79 14.57 15.65
CA ARG A 26 3.22 13.44 14.90
C ARG A 26 1.79 13.74 14.47
N LEU A 27 1.37 13.20 13.33
CA LEU A 27 -0.03 13.28 12.92
C LEU A 27 -0.93 12.58 13.95
N GLU A 28 -2.06 13.21 14.28
CA GLU A 28 -3.08 12.63 15.15
C GLU A 28 -3.67 11.37 14.50
N TYR A 29 -3.95 11.45 13.19
CA TYR A 29 -4.44 10.35 12.36
C TYR A 29 -3.31 9.76 11.50
N ARG A 30 -2.35 9.09 12.15
CA ARG A 30 -1.16 8.54 11.48
C ARG A 30 -1.24 7.07 11.03
N ALA A 31 -2.27 6.34 11.45
CA ALA A 31 -2.42 4.92 11.11
C ALA A 31 -2.86 4.76 9.65
N GLY A 32 -1.90 4.78 8.72
CA GLY A 32 -2.13 4.62 7.30
C GLY A 32 -2.56 3.19 6.94
N ASN A 33 -3.70 3.05 6.26
CA ASN A 33 -4.16 1.75 5.76
C ASN A 33 -3.37 1.37 4.50
N ILE A 34 -2.51 0.36 4.59
CA ILE A 34 -1.73 -0.18 3.45
C ILE A 34 -2.45 -1.31 2.70
N ALA A 35 -3.73 -1.55 3.00
CA ALA A 35 -4.57 -2.60 2.41
C ALA A 35 -4.05 -4.04 2.65
N ASN A 36 -3.35 -4.27 3.75
CA ASN A 36 -2.98 -5.59 4.25
C ASN A 36 -3.79 -5.91 5.50
N HIS A 37 -4.70 -6.88 5.42
CA HIS A 37 -5.68 -7.18 6.46
C HIS A 37 -5.70 -8.67 6.79
N LEU A 38 -5.79 -9.00 8.08
CA LEU A 38 -5.94 -10.37 8.57
C LEU A 38 -7.37 -10.57 9.09
N PHE A 39 -8.05 -11.58 8.56
CA PHE A 39 -9.40 -11.96 8.98
C PHE A 39 -9.43 -13.42 9.43
N THR A 40 -10.21 -13.71 10.47
CA THR A 40 -10.56 -15.09 10.77
C THR A 40 -11.61 -15.57 9.77
N LEU A 41 -11.59 -16.87 9.45
CA LEU A 41 -12.56 -17.45 8.53
C LEU A 41 -14.01 -17.30 9.06
N ASP A 42 -14.22 -17.45 10.36
CA ASP A 42 -15.54 -17.31 10.97
C ASP A 42 -16.08 -15.89 10.86
N PHE A 43 -15.21 -14.87 10.97
CA PHE A 43 -15.58 -13.49 10.72
C PHE A 43 -16.04 -13.29 9.27
N LEU A 44 -15.26 -13.78 8.29
CA LEU A 44 -15.65 -13.70 6.87
C LEU A 44 -16.97 -14.41 6.57
N LYS A 45 -17.16 -15.62 7.11
CA LYS A 45 -18.40 -16.39 6.95
C LYS A 45 -19.64 -15.67 7.49
N SER A 46 -19.49 -14.83 8.52
CA SER A 46 -20.60 -14.08 9.10
C SER A 46 -21.24 -13.07 8.12
N PHE A 47 -20.53 -12.71 7.05
CA PHE A 47 -21.02 -11.81 6.00
C PHE A 47 -21.61 -12.52 4.78
N ILE A 48 -21.48 -13.85 4.70
CA ILE A 48 -21.99 -14.63 3.56
C ILE A 48 -23.46 -14.94 3.81
N THR A 49 -24.29 -13.91 3.76
CA THR A 49 -25.74 -14.01 3.90
C THR A 49 -26.42 -13.22 2.77
N PRO A 50 -27.62 -13.62 2.30
CA PRO A 50 -28.31 -12.91 1.23
C PRO A 50 -28.60 -11.43 1.52
N ASP A 51 -28.74 -11.08 2.80
CA ASP A 51 -29.15 -9.73 3.24
C ASP A 51 -27.96 -8.82 3.58
N PHE A 52 -26.73 -9.34 3.54
CA PHE A 52 -25.55 -8.54 3.88
C PHE A 52 -25.01 -7.82 2.64
N HIS A 53 -24.94 -6.49 2.74
CA HIS A 53 -24.36 -5.63 1.72
C HIS A 53 -23.50 -4.56 2.35
N LEU A 54 -22.36 -4.26 1.71
CA LEU A 54 -21.54 -3.12 2.05
C LEU A 54 -22.13 -1.83 1.48
N PRO A 55 -21.94 -0.68 2.14
CA PRO A 55 -22.39 0.60 1.61
C PRO A 55 -21.69 0.93 0.29
N TYR A 56 -22.39 1.65 -0.59
CA TYR A 56 -21.79 2.20 -1.79
C TYR A 56 -21.15 3.55 -1.49
N HIS A 57 -19.89 3.69 -1.89
CA HIS A 57 -19.13 4.92 -1.93
C HIS A 57 -19.20 5.52 -3.32
N ARG A 58 -19.40 6.84 -3.39
CA ARG A 58 -19.54 7.58 -4.65
C ARG A 58 -18.21 8.19 -5.06
N ALA A 59 -17.70 7.84 -6.23
CA ALA A 59 -16.54 8.49 -6.84
C ALA A 59 -16.92 9.18 -8.17
N GLU A 60 -16.66 10.47 -8.28
CA GLU A 60 -16.81 11.20 -9.54
C GLU A 60 -15.65 10.86 -10.49
N LYS A 61 -15.98 10.46 -11.72
CA LYS A 61 -14.97 10.01 -12.70
C LYS A 61 -15.20 10.65 -14.07
N LYS A 62 -14.09 10.79 -14.80
CA LYS A 62 -14.05 11.07 -16.24
C LYS A 62 -14.18 9.75 -16.98
N ILE A 63 -15.41 9.36 -17.30
CA ILE A 63 -15.73 8.06 -17.91
C ILE A 63 -15.79 8.25 -19.44
N PRO A 64 -14.86 7.65 -20.20
CA PRO A 64 -14.95 7.66 -21.66
C PRO A 64 -16.28 7.07 -22.12
N TYR A 65 -16.93 7.69 -23.09
CA TYR A 65 -18.25 7.30 -23.59
C TYR A 65 -18.32 7.44 -25.11
N VAL A 66 -19.32 6.83 -25.74
CA VAL A 66 -19.59 6.98 -27.17
C VAL A 66 -20.72 7.99 -27.34
N ASN A 67 -20.51 9.02 -28.17
CA ASN A 67 -21.53 10.03 -28.44
C ASN A 67 -22.58 9.53 -29.46
N GLU A 68 -23.58 10.35 -29.77
CA GLU A 68 -24.66 10.03 -30.71
C GLU A 68 -24.17 9.73 -32.14
N ASN A 69 -22.99 10.24 -32.52
CA ASN A 69 -22.37 10.01 -33.83
C ASN A 69 -21.52 8.73 -33.87
N GLY A 70 -21.43 7.97 -32.77
CA GLY A 70 -20.61 6.77 -32.67
C GLY A 70 -19.13 7.04 -32.37
N GLU A 71 -18.76 8.25 -31.95
CA GLU A 71 -17.37 8.65 -31.69
C GLU A 71 -17.00 8.46 -30.21
N VAL A 72 -15.78 7.99 -29.93
CA VAL A 72 -15.27 7.83 -28.57
C VAL A 72 -14.82 9.17 -28.01
N MET A 73 -15.50 9.62 -26.96
CA MET A 73 -15.22 10.87 -26.27
C MET A 73 -14.41 10.62 -25.00
N LYS A 74 -13.38 11.47 -24.79
CA LYS A 74 -12.60 11.52 -23.54
C LYS A 74 -12.94 12.82 -22.80
N PRO A 75 -13.75 12.76 -21.73
CA PRO A 75 -14.26 13.96 -21.08
C PRO A 75 -13.16 14.72 -20.31
N THR A 76 -13.23 16.05 -20.32
CA THR A 76 -12.27 16.93 -19.63
C THR A 76 -12.67 17.23 -18.18
N SER A 77 -13.96 17.07 -17.83
CA SER A 77 -14.54 17.15 -16.48
C SER A 77 -15.26 15.84 -16.11
N PRO A 78 -15.50 15.55 -14.81
CA PRO A 78 -16.28 14.38 -14.41
C PRO A 78 -17.67 14.39 -15.06
N ASN A 79 -18.05 13.27 -15.65
CA ASN A 79 -19.32 13.09 -16.38
C ASN A 79 -20.11 11.87 -15.89
N GLY A 80 -19.64 11.20 -14.84
CA GLY A 80 -20.30 10.03 -14.29
C GLY A 80 -19.85 9.70 -12.88
N ILE A 81 -20.61 8.80 -12.27
CA ILE A 81 -20.38 8.28 -10.92
C ILE A 81 -19.98 6.82 -11.04
N LYS A 82 -18.90 6.45 -10.34
CA LYS A 82 -18.55 5.07 -10.05
C LYS A 82 -18.98 4.77 -8.61
N LEU A 83 -19.72 3.67 -8.43
CA LEU A 83 -20.06 3.15 -7.11
C LEU A 83 -19.04 2.08 -6.73
N GLU A 84 -18.46 2.20 -5.54
CA GLU A 84 -17.45 1.29 -5.02
C GLU A 84 -17.87 0.78 -3.64
N GLN A 85 -17.52 -0.45 -3.30
CA GLN A 85 -17.64 -0.98 -1.94
C GLN A 85 -16.22 -1.21 -1.42
N PHE A 86 -15.96 -0.91 -0.15
CA PHE A 86 -14.63 -1.05 0.41
C PHE A 86 -14.53 -2.22 1.38
N ILE A 87 -13.48 -3.03 1.20
CA ILE A 87 -13.28 -4.25 2.00
C ILE A 87 -13.19 -3.96 3.50
N PHE A 88 -12.69 -2.78 3.88
CA PHE A 88 -12.52 -2.37 5.27
C PHE A 88 -13.81 -1.82 5.92
N ASP A 89 -14.90 -1.66 5.18
CA ASP A 89 -16.20 -1.26 5.75
C ASP A 89 -16.76 -2.32 6.71
N VAL A 90 -16.28 -3.57 6.64
CA VAL A 90 -16.63 -4.62 7.59
C VAL A 90 -15.99 -4.43 8.97
N PHE A 91 -14.96 -3.58 9.11
CA PHE A 91 -14.17 -3.49 10.34
C PHE A 91 -15.03 -3.12 11.55
N GLU A 92 -16.03 -2.26 11.36
CA GLU A 92 -16.94 -1.85 12.43
C GLU A 92 -17.74 -3.01 13.06
N LYS A 93 -17.80 -4.17 12.39
CA LYS A 93 -18.44 -5.39 12.89
C LYS A 93 -17.48 -6.30 13.66
N SER A 94 -16.18 -5.99 13.67
CA SER A 94 -15.20 -6.78 14.41
C SER A 94 -15.36 -6.55 15.92
N LYS A 95 -15.40 -7.65 16.68
CA LYS A 95 -15.38 -7.62 18.15
C LYS A 95 -13.97 -7.49 18.72
N ASN A 96 -12.96 -7.95 17.96
CA ASN A 96 -11.55 -7.93 18.34
C ASN A 96 -10.78 -7.30 17.17
N PHE A 97 -10.39 -6.03 17.33
CA PHE A 97 -9.71 -5.28 16.29
C PHE A 97 -8.32 -4.87 16.77
N TYR A 98 -7.30 -5.18 15.98
CA TYR A 98 -5.91 -4.90 16.27
C TYR A 98 -5.28 -4.16 15.11
N ILE A 99 -4.33 -3.28 15.42
CA ILE A 99 -3.52 -2.57 14.43
C ILE A 99 -2.08 -3.03 14.63
N MET A 100 -1.45 -3.45 13.54
CA MET A 100 -0.02 -3.74 13.50
C MET A 100 0.64 -2.67 12.64
N GLU A 101 1.52 -1.88 13.26
CA GLU A 101 2.36 -0.90 12.58
C GLU A 101 3.61 -1.61 12.06
N VAL A 102 4.05 -1.24 10.86
CA VAL A 102 5.22 -1.80 10.17
C VAL A 102 6.06 -0.67 9.58
N GLU A 103 7.33 -0.93 9.34
CA GLU A 103 8.22 0.01 8.65
C GLU A 103 7.86 0.07 7.16
N ARG A 104 7.66 1.28 6.63
CA ARG A 104 7.20 1.47 5.25
C ARG A 104 8.22 0.94 4.25
N GLU A 105 9.49 1.15 4.53
CA GLU A 105 10.62 0.79 3.70
C GLU A 105 10.78 -0.73 3.54
N GLU A 106 10.20 -1.51 4.47
CA GLU A 106 10.23 -2.98 4.46
C GLU A 106 8.96 -3.57 3.84
N GLU A 107 7.80 -2.95 4.07
CA GLU A 107 6.50 -3.62 3.85
C GLU A 107 5.59 -2.90 2.84
N PHE A 108 5.92 -1.68 2.39
CA PHE A 108 4.99 -0.91 1.55
C PHE A 108 5.64 0.02 0.49
N SER A 109 5.60 -0.43 -0.77
CA SER A 109 5.87 0.40 -1.95
C SER A 109 4.80 0.20 -3.05
N PRO A 110 3.77 1.05 -3.12
CA PRO A 110 2.63 0.83 -4.02
C PRO A 110 2.92 1.25 -5.46
N LEU A 111 2.36 0.51 -6.42
CA LEU A 111 2.38 0.84 -7.85
C LEU A 111 0.99 1.32 -8.32
N LYS A 112 0.84 2.62 -8.52
CA LYS A 112 -0.42 3.28 -8.88
C LYS A 112 -0.34 4.14 -10.14
N ASN A 113 0.85 4.64 -10.48
CA ASN A 113 1.03 5.68 -11.47
C ASN A 113 2.04 5.29 -12.57
N PRO A 114 2.00 5.94 -13.75
CA PRO A 114 3.10 5.86 -14.72
C PRO A 114 4.37 6.50 -14.16
N ASP A 115 5.54 6.12 -14.69
CA ASP A 115 6.84 6.66 -14.25
C ASP A 115 6.93 8.19 -14.34
N SER A 116 6.24 8.81 -15.30
CA SER A 116 6.21 10.27 -15.45
C SER A 116 5.60 11.02 -14.27
N ALA A 117 4.84 10.33 -13.40
CA ALA A 117 4.31 10.93 -12.17
C ALA A 117 5.37 11.07 -11.06
N GLY A 118 6.45 10.29 -11.12
CA GLY A 118 7.56 10.34 -10.15
C GLY A 118 7.22 9.84 -8.73
N THR A 119 6.03 9.29 -8.51
CA THR A 119 5.57 8.76 -7.22
C THR A 119 4.67 7.55 -7.41
N ASP A 120 4.76 6.57 -6.51
CA ASP A 120 4.01 5.31 -6.57
C ASP A 120 4.02 4.68 -7.97
N CYS A 121 5.21 4.60 -8.59
CA CYS A 121 5.41 4.17 -9.97
C CYS A 121 6.44 3.03 -10.05
N PHE A 122 6.66 2.49 -11.25
CA PHE A 122 7.54 1.33 -11.42
C PHE A 122 8.97 1.63 -10.95
N SER A 123 9.47 2.82 -11.27
CA SER A 123 10.81 3.26 -10.87
C SER A 123 10.97 3.40 -9.36
N THR A 124 9.96 3.92 -8.65
CA THR A 124 10.00 4.01 -7.18
C THR A 124 9.95 2.63 -6.54
N CYS A 125 9.03 1.76 -6.97
CA CYS A 125 8.91 0.38 -6.44
C CYS A 125 10.22 -0.40 -6.59
N ARG A 126 10.85 -0.28 -7.77
CA ARG A 126 12.12 -0.94 -8.06
C ARG A 126 13.25 -0.38 -7.21
N GLY A 127 13.30 0.93 -7.00
CA GLY A 127 14.27 1.59 -6.12
C GLY A 127 14.13 1.12 -4.68
N ASP A 128 12.91 1.14 -4.14
CA ASP A 128 12.61 0.70 -2.78
C ASP A 128 13.01 -0.77 -2.56
N THR A 129 12.74 -1.64 -3.55
CA THR A 129 13.17 -3.05 -3.51
C THR A 129 14.70 -3.19 -3.47
N TYR A 130 15.46 -2.36 -4.21
CA TYR A 130 16.92 -2.38 -4.14
C TYR A 130 17.44 -1.89 -2.79
N ASN A 131 16.79 -0.87 -2.23
CA ASN A 131 17.15 -0.33 -0.92
C ASN A 131 16.89 -1.37 0.18
N LEU A 132 15.75 -2.06 0.15
CA LEU A 132 15.43 -3.14 1.08
C LEU A 132 16.49 -4.24 1.05
N HIS A 133 16.77 -4.80 -0.13
CA HIS A 133 17.75 -5.89 -0.26
C HIS A 133 19.18 -5.45 0.09
N SER A 134 19.55 -4.23 -0.28
CA SER A 134 20.86 -3.67 0.12
C SER A 134 20.92 -3.51 1.64
N GLY A 135 19.82 -3.06 2.26
CA GLY A 135 19.66 -2.93 3.70
C GLY A 135 19.89 -4.24 4.43
N TRP A 136 19.31 -5.35 3.96
CA TRP A 136 19.54 -6.68 4.54
C TRP A 136 21.01 -7.09 4.54
N LEU A 137 21.74 -6.87 3.45
CA LEU A 137 23.16 -7.20 3.39
C LEU A 137 24.01 -6.24 4.23
N SER A 138 23.69 -4.95 4.23
CA SER A 138 24.37 -3.96 5.07
C SER A 138 24.19 -4.24 6.56
N ALA A 139 23.03 -4.76 6.99
CA ALA A 139 22.79 -5.20 8.37
C ALA A 139 23.73 -6.35 8.80
N LEU A 140 24.24 -7.14 7.85
CA LEU A 140 25.26 -8.17 8.07
C LEU A 140 26.70 -7.64 7.99
N GLY A 141 26.90 -6.33 7.85
CA GLY A 141 28.22 -5.71 7.70
C GLY A 141 28.77 -5.71 6.26
N ALA A 142 27.99 -6.15 5.27
CA ALA A 142 28.42 -6.07 3.88
C ALA A 142 28.60 -4.61 3.44
N LYS A 143 29.67 -4.34 2.69
CA LYS A 143 29.97 -3.01 2.13
C LYS A 143 29.57 -2.98 0.67
N ILE A 144 28.53 -2.24 0.36
CA ILE A 144 27.99 -2.10 -0.99
C ILE A 144 28.45 -0.76 -1.57
N GLU A 145 29.03 -0.78 -2.78
CA GLU A 145 29.42 0.44 -3.48
C GLU A 145 28.18 1.26 -3.90
N GLU A 146 28.32 2.59 -3.97
CA GLU A 146 27.20 3.48 -4.28
C GLU A 146 26.62 3.19 -5.68
N GLY A 147 25.29 3.14 -5.78
CA GLY A 147 24.59 2.92 -7.04
C GLY A 147 24.47 1.46 -7.49
N ILE A 148 25.06 0.51 -6.74
CA ILE A 148 24.92 -0.91 -7.01
C ILE A 148 23.49 -1.39 -6.74
N LYS A 149 22.92 -2.15 -7.69
CA LYS A 149 21.57 -2.69 -7.61
C LYS A 149 21.61 -4.15 -7.16
N ILE A 150 20.99 -4.40 -6.01
CA ILE A 150 20.91 -5.74 -5.42
C ILE A 150 19.48 -6.22 -5.48
N ARG A 151 19.31 -7.44 -5.99
CA ARG A 151 18.03 -8.16 -5.94
C ARG A 151 18.23 -9.50 -5.28
N ILE A 152 17.38 -9.83 -4.32
CA ILE A 152 17.35 -11.13 -3.69
C ILE A 152 16.04 -11.80 -4.09
N LYS A 153 16.10 -13.04 -4.55
CA LYS A 153 14.87 -13.80 -4.84
C LYS A 153 14.18 -14.14 -3.52
N PRO A 154 12.83 -14.08 -3.45
CA PRO A 154 12.10 -14.53 -2.27
C PRO A 154 12.35 -16.01 -1.91
N SER A 155 12.76 -16.84 -2.88
CA SER A 155 13.16 -18.23 -2.65
C SER A 155 14.50 -18.38 -1.92
N ARG A 156 15.34 -17.34 -1.94
CA ARG A 156 16.63 -17.31 -1.24
C ARG A 156 16.46 -16.83 0.19
N SER A 157 15.70 -15.75 0.36
CA SER A 157 15.48 -15.03 1.62
C SER A 157 14.14 -14.31 1.52
N TYR A 158 13.29 -14.47 2.52
CA TYR A 158 11.98 -13.84 2.61
C TYR A 158 12.07 -12.44 3.25
N ASP A 159 12.85 -12.32 4.32
CA ASP A 159 12.94 -11.15 5.20
C ASP A 159 14.40 -10.91 5.67
N GLY A 160 15.36 -11.12 4.76
CA GLY A 160 16.79 -10.92 5.03
C GLY A 160 17.50 -12.09 5.72
N GLU A 161 16.81 -13.17 6.05
CA GLU A 161 17.40 -14.38 6.64
C GLU A 161 18.18 -15.22 5.60
N ASN A 162 19.06 -16.11 6.08
CA ASN A 162 19.88 -17.03 5.25
C ASN A 162 20.88 -16.35 4.29
N LEU A 163 21.41 -15.18 4.65
CA LEU A 163 22.37 -14.41 3.85
C LEU A 163 23.77 -14.30 4.49
N ASP A 164 24.07 -15.13 5.49
CA ASP A 164 25.31 -15.08 6.28
C ASP A 164 26.59 -15.18 5.43
N GLU A 165 26.52 -15.78 4.23
CA GLU A 165 27.68 -15.82 3.36
C GLU A 165 28.13 -14.43 2.90
N PHE A 166 27.26 -13.42 2.94
CA PHE A 166 27.57 -12.04 2.57
C PHE A 166 28.16 -11.20 3.72
N LYS A 167 28.26 -11.77 4.92
CA LYS A 167 28.81 -11.09 6.09
C LYS A 167 30.20 -10.50 5.79
N ASP A 168 30.35 -9.20 6.08
CA ASP A 168 31.57 -8.41 5.89
C ASP A 168 32.15 -8.43 4.44
N ARG A 169 31.37 -8.85 3.42
CA ARG A 169 31.82 -8.86 2.02
C ARG A 169 31.74 -7.48 1.37
N GLU A 170 32.64 -7.23 0.42
CA GLU A 170 32.54 -6.09 -0.49
C GLU A 170 31.75 -6.48 -1.75
N ILE A 171 30.75 -5.68 -2.11
CA ILE A 171 29.92 -5.85 -3.31
C ILE A 171 30.08 -4.63 -4.20
N LYS A 172 30.67 -4.84 -5.39
CA LYS A 172 31.07 -3.78 -6.33
C LYS A 172 30.35 -3.82 -7.69
N ASN A 173 29.42 -4.75 -7.86
CA ASN A 173 28.68 -4.94 -9.11
C ASN A 173 27.22 -5.26 -8.79
N ASP A 174 26.32 -4.95 -9.72
CA ASP A 174 24.91 -5.37 -9.63
C ASP A 174 24.82 -6.88 -9.44
N GLN A 175 23.97 -7.34 -8.51
CA GLN A 175 23.80 -8.76 -8.21
C GLN A 175 22.33 -9.17 -8.17
N LEU A 176 22.06 -10.35 -8.71
CA LEU A 176 20.86 -11.13 -8.42
C LEU A 176 21.28 -12.33 -7.56
N ILE A 177 20.86 -12.34 -6.30
CA ILE A 177 21.10 -13.41 -5.35
C ILE A 177 19.90 -14.36 -5.42
N SER A 178 20.16 -15.63 -5.71
CA SER A 178 19.14 -16.64 -6.01
C SER A 178 19.32 -17.90 -5.21
#